data_AF-A0A9D7AR76-F1
#
_entry.id   AF-A0A9D7AR76-F1
#
_cell.length_a   1.000
_cell.length_b   1.000
_cell.length_c   1.000
_cell.angle_alpha   90.00
_cell.angle_beta   90.00
_cell.angle_gamma   90.00
#
_symmetry.space_group_name_H-M   'P 1'
#
loop_
_entity.id
_entity.type
_entity.pdbx_description
1 polymer ?
#
loop_
_entity_poly.entity_id
_entity_poly.type
_entity_poly.pdbx_seq_one_letter_code
_entity_poly.pdbx_strand_id
1 'polypeptide(L)'
;MLTTLRQIGNSRGVLIPVAFLASCQIEDQVDMQLQDGQIVIKPVKRKLRDGWFGSPMSEAALAQEAAQAQVWDTVPLADEGEWVW
;
A
#
# COMPACT_ATOMS: atom_id res chain seq x y z
N MET A 1 -2.79 29.09 11.79
CA MET A 1 -3.20 28.57 13.12
C MET A 1 -1.96 28.54 14.00
N LEU A 2 -1.98 29.22 15.15
CA LEU A 2 -0.97 29.02 16.19
C LEU A 2 -1.37 27.82 17.03
N THR A 3 -0.45 26.92 17.31
CA THR A 3 -0.71 25.67 18.05
C THR A 3 0.47 25.34 18.94
N THR A 4 0.24 24.52 19.96
CA THR A 4 1.25 24.13 20.94
C THR A 4 1.85 22.78 20.61
N LEU A 5 3.10 22.57 21.04
CA LEU A 5 3.74 21.27 20.99
C LEU A 5 3.27 20.41 22.17
N ARG A 6 3.08 19.12 21.91
CA ARG A 6 2.73 18.10 22.91
C ARG A 6 3.86 17.11 23.05
N GLN A 7 4.23 16.77 24.27
CA GLN A 7 5.25 15.75 24.52
C GLN A 7 4.71 14.35 24.22
N ILE A 8 5.49 13.56 23.49
CA ILE A 8 5.20 12.16 23.16
C ILE A 8 6.50 11.38 23.41
N GLY A 9 6.67 10.85 24.62
CA GLY A 9 7.91 10.22 25.04
C GLY A 9 9.11 11.18 24.95
N ASN A 10 10.15 10.79 24.21
CA ASN A 10 11.33 11.61 23.90
C ASN A 10 11.15 12.51 22.67
N SER A 11 9.93 12.67 22.18
CA SER A 11 9.61 13.48 21.01
C SER A 11 8.54 14.52 21.33
N ARG A 12 8.28 15.42 20.37
CA ARG A 12 7.20 16.41 20.45
C ARG A 12 6.38 16.36 19.18
N GLY A 13 5.05 16.36 19.32
CA GLY A 13 4.10 16.40 18.22
C GLY A 13 3.31 17.70 18.19
N VAL A 14 2.67 17.95 17.06
CA VAL A 14 1.69 19.03 16.86
C VAL A 14 0.39 18.41 16.37
N LEU A 15 -0.75 18.92 16.86
CA LEU A 15 -2.05 18.49 16.35
C LEU A 15 -2.33 19.18 15.00
N ILE A 16 -2.50 18.37 13.96
CA ILE A 16 -2.85 18.83 12.61
C ILE A 16 -4.37 18.67 12.43
N PRO A 17 -5.11 19.74 12.11
CA PRO A 17 -6.54 19.64 11.85
C PRO A 17 -6.85 18.65 10.70
N VAL A 18 -7.93 17.88 10.84
CA VAL A 18 -8.38 16.90 9.83
C VAL A 18 -8.56 17.55 8.45
N ALA A 19 -9.06 18.80 8.40
CA ALA A 19 -9.22 19.54 7.15
C ALA A 19 -7.89 19.76 6.41
N PHE A 20 -6.77 19.92 7.12
CA PHE A 20 -5.45 20.08 6.50
C PHE A 20 -4.92 18.75 5.98
N LEU A 21 -5.12 17.66 6.75
CA LEU A 21 -4.77 16.31 6.29
C LEU A 21 -5.51 15.96 4.99
N ALA A 22 -6.82 16.22 4.94
CA ALA A 22 -7.65 16.00 3.76
C ALA A 22 -7.22 16.87 2.56
N SER A 23 -6.94 18.15 2.79
CA SER A 23 -6.51 19.07 1.73
C SER A 23 -5.14 18.71 1.15
N CYS A 24 -4.28 18.06 1.94
CA CYS A 24 -2.96 17.60 1.52
C CYS A 24 -2.96 16.11 1.07
N GLN A 25 -4.11 15.44 1.06
CA GLN A 25 -4.24 14.01 0.76
C GLN A 25 -3.27 13.14 1.60
N ILE A 26 -3.14 13.48 2.88
CA ILE A 26 -2.34 12.73 3.84
C ILE A 26 -3.25 11.69 4.50
N GLU A 27 -2.82 10.43 4.47
CA GLU A 27 -3.51 9.30 5.09
C GLU A 27 -2.75 8.85 6.35
N ASP A 28 -2.01 7.74 6.26
CA ASP A 28 -1.34 7.08 7.39
C ASP A 28 0.13 7.46 7.55
N GLN A 29 0.80 7.83 6.46
CA GLN A 29 2.24 8.13 6.47
C GLN A 29 2.57 9.47 5.81
N VAL A 30 3.60 10.11 6.35
CA VAL A 30 4.17 11.35 5.84
C VAL A 30 5.68 11.26 5.77
N ASP A 31 6.26 11.91 4.77
CA ASP A 31 7.68 12.17 4.71
C ASP A 31 7.97 13.52 5.39
N MET A 32 9.02 13.58 6.20
CA MET A 32 9.38 14.75 6.99
C MET A 32 10.81 15.15 6.72
N GLN A 33 11.02 16.41 6.33
CA GLN A 33 12.33 16.94 5.97
C GLN A 33 12.57 18.28 6.67
N LEU A 34 13.82 18.55 7.07
CA LEU A 34 14.22 19.87 7.53
C LEU A 34 14.70 20.68 6.33
N GLN A 35 14.03 21.80 6.05
CA GLN A 35 14.38 22.71 4.96
C GLN A 35 14.31 24.15 5.49
N ASP A 36 15.41 24.88 5.39
CA ASP A 36 15.48 26.31 5.75
C ASP A 36 14.97 26.61 7.18
N GLY A 37 15.32 25.75 8.14
CA GLY A 37 14.87 25.87 9.53
C GLY A 37 13.41 25.50 9.77
N GLN A 38 12.72 24.95 8.76
CA GLN A 38 11.32 24.54 8.81
C GLN A 38 11.19 23.03 8.66
N ILE A 39 10.19 22.44 9.31
CA ILE A 39 9.82 21.04 9.09
C ILE A 39 8.79 21.01 7.97
N VAL A 40 9.17 20.44 6.83
CA VAL A 40 8.29 20.23 5.68
C VAL A 40 7.73 18.82 5.76
N ILE A 41 6.41 18.71 5.78
CA ILE A 41 5.67 17.44 5.84
C ILE A 41 4.99 17.22 4.49
N LYS A 42 5.24 16.08 3.85
CA LYS A 42 4.70 15.73 2.54
C LYS A 42 3.92 14.40 2.63
N PRO A 43 2.82 14.23 1.88
CA PRO A 43 2.14 12.94 1.80
C PRO A 43 3.08 11.89 1.17
N VAL A 44 3.08 10.68 1.72
CA VAL A 44 3.74 9.55 1.07
C VAL A 44 2.77 8.97 0.04
N LYS A 45 3.16 9.02 -1.24
CA LYS A 45 2.41 8.32 -2.28
C LYS A 45 2.75 6.84 -2.21
N ARG A 46 1.88 6.04 -1.59
CA ARG A 46 1.97 4.59 -1.67
C ARG A 46 1.81 4.17 -3.13
N LYS A 47 2.70 3.32 -3.64
CA LYS A 47 2.47 2.71 -4.95
C LYS A 47 1.25 1.81 -4.82
N LEU A 48 0.26 1.99 -5.69
CA LEU A 48 -1.01 1.24 -5.69
C LEU A 48 -0.84 -0.30 -5.75
N ARG A 49 0.38 -0.77 -6.02
CA ARG A 49 0.75 -2.19 -6.18
C ARG A 49 1.96 -2.60 -5.31
N ASP A 50 2.33 -1.80 -4.32
CA ASP A 50 3.38 -2.21 -3.37
C ASP A 50 2.93 -3.46 -2.62
N GLY A 51 3.66 -4.57 -2.82
CA GLY A 51 3.33 -5.89 -2.26
C GLY A 51 2.48 -6.79 -3.17
N TRP A 52 1.92 -6.31 -4.28
CA TRP A 52 1.13 -7.16 -5.21
C TRP A 52 2.01 -8.20 -5.94
N PHE A 53 3.26 -7.83 -6.23
CA PHE A 53 4.22 -8.70 -6.93
C PHE A 53 5.42 -9.07 -6.05
N GLY A 54 5.37 -8.76 -4.76
CA GLY A 54 6.55 -8.50 -3.94
C GLY A 54 6.69 -9.42 -2.74
N SER A 55 6.58 -10.73 -2.93
CA SER A 55 7.37 -11.64 -2.13
C SER A 55 8.20 -12.47 -3.12
N PRO A 56 9.54 -12.53 -2.99
CA PRO A 56 10.30 -13.53 -3.73
C PRO A 56 9.72 -14.89 -3.33
N MET A 57 8.99 -15.51 -4.24
CA MET A 57 8.53 -16.87 -4.05
C MET A 57 9.77 -17.75 -3.93
N SER A 58 9.79 -18.63 -2.93
CA SER A 58 10.83 -19.66 -2.85
C SER A 58 10.79 -20.52 -4.12
N GLU A 59 11.91 -21.15 -4.49
CA GLU A 59 11.97 -22.08 -5.62
C GLU A 59 10.89 -23.16 -5.53
N ALA A 60 10.54 -23.58 -4.31
CA ALA A 60 9.45 -24.52 -4.04
C ALA A 60 8.06 -23.97 -4.40
N ALA A 61 7.79 -22.68 -4.12
CA ALA A 61 6.53 -22.03 -4.47
C ALA A 61 6.39 -21.83 -5.99
N LEU A 62 7.48 -21.48 -6.68
CA LEU A 62 7.51 -21.39 -8.14
C LEU A 62 7.27 -22.75 -8.81
N ALA A 63 7.86 -23.84 -8.28
CA ALA A 63 7.63 -25.19 -8.79
C ALA A 63 6.17 -25.64 -8.60
N GLN A 64 5.55 -25.29 -7.47
CA GLN A 64 4.13 -25.56 -7.22
C GLN A 64 3.20 -24.77 -8.13
N GLU A 65 3.51 -23.50 -8.41
CA GLU A 65 2.73 -22.68 -9.34
C GLU A 65 2.84 -23.21 -10.77
N ALA A 66 4.04 -23.58 -11.22
CA ALA A 66 4.25 -24.19 -12.54
C ALA A 66 3.50 -25.52 -12.67
N ALA A 67 3.50 -26.36 -11.64
CA ALA A 67 2.74 -27.60 -11.62
C ALA A 67 1.23 -27.35 -11.68
N GLN A 68 0.72 -26.33 -10.99
CA GLN A 68 -0.70 -25.93 -11.05
C GLN A 68 -1.07 -25.32 -12.39
N ALA A 69 -0.20 -24.51 -13.01
CA ALA A 69 -0.41 -23.94 -14.34
C ALA A 69 -0.64 -25.04 -15.37
N GLN A 70 0.12 -26.13 -15.30
CA GLN A 70 -0.01 -27.28 -16.18
C GLN A 70 -1.33 -28.06 -16.00
N VAL A 71 -2.01 -27.92 -14.86
CA VAL A 71 -3.35 -28.50 -14.66
C VAL A 71 -4.38 -27.79 -15.53
N TRP A 72 -4.27 -26.46 -15.71
CA TRP A 72 -5.19 -25.67 -16.53
C TRP A 72 -5.15 -26.07 -18.01
N ASP A 73 -3.97 -26.44 -18.52
CA ASP A 73 -3.80 -26.93 -19.90
C ASP A 73 -4.51 -28.27 -20.14
N THR A 74 -4.81 -29.01 -19.07
CA THR A 74 -5.47 -30.32 -19.13
C THR A 74 -6.95 -30.28 -18.76
N VAL A 75 -7.48 -29.11 -18.39
CA VAL A 75 -8.91 -28.96 -18.14
C VAL A 75 -9.64 -29.09 -19.48
N PRO A 76 -10.49 -30.11 -19.66
CA PRO A 76 -11.33 -30.18 -20.85
C PRO A 76 -12.21 -28.94 -20.90
N LEU A 77 -12.33 -28.31 -22.07
CA LEU A 77 -13.33 -27.27 -22.27
C LEU A 77 -14.68 -27.86 -21.84
N ALA A 78 -15.36 -27.15 -20.93
CA ALA A 78 -16.67 -27.57 -20.46
C ALA A 78 -17.60 -27.80 -21.65
N ASP A 79 -18.47 -28.80 -21.51
CA ASP A 79 -19.46 -29.20 -22.51
C ASP A 79 -20.16 -27.96 -23.09
N GLU A 80 -20.36 -27.92 -24.41
CA GLU A 80 -21.06 -26.84 -25.12
C GLU A 80 -22.58 -26.83 -24.82
N GLY A 81 -22.98 -27.33 -23.65
CA GLY A 81 -24.34 -27.27 -23.17
C GLY A 81 -24.78 -25.82 -23.07
N GLU A 82 -25.87 -25.50 -23.77
CA GLU A 82 -26.47 -24.17 -23.76
C GLU A 82 -26.69 -23.70 -22.32
N TRP A 83 -26.06 -22.58 -21.98
CA TRP A 83 -26.27 -21.92 -20.70
C TRP A 83 -27.72 -21.43 -20.63
N VAL A 84 -28.56 -22.13 -19.87
CA VAL A 84 -29.91 -21.65 -19.55
C VAL A 84 -29.83 -20.84 -18.27
N TRP A 85 -30.18 -19.56 -18.38
CA TRP A 85 -30.29 -18.62 -17.27
C TRP A 85 -31.55 -18.86 -16.43
#